data_AF-A0A7W0T623-F1
#
_entry.id   AF-A0A7W0T623-F1
#
_cell.length_a   1.000
_cell.length_b   1.000
_cell.length_c   1.000
_cell.angle_alpha   90.00
_cell.angle_beta   90.00
_cell.angle_gamma   90.00
#
_symmetry.space_group_name_H-M   'P 1'
#
loop_
_entity.id
_entity.type
_entity.pdbx_description
1 polymer ?
#
loop_
_entity_poly.entity_id
_entity_poly.type
_entity_poly.pdbx_seq_one_letter_code
_entity_poly.pdbx_strand_id
1 'polypeptide(L)'
;MGRARWIAVGVLLVAIVAVAGWRMRNRGSAARPPAERGARLAPTGLDTRAFRAQRAATLERARQLAARPSPVSPKTSPATAAGSSSVRWPKQGLGPLPEAGAKLLAPCVLGPAELCATIADEVAECDGGDALTCMAIGQLLADTPPRPLIASVFFYQACLIGDPAGCQRYADLKPPSNVACDEDPFACGWRAYRSRDAALHEEACSLGVADSCIFLFESAKAAPERSRAYLETACQLGHAMGCMELGRRLTPGCITNAELTCYPADAAQAKAALAMACDAGLIDAACES
;
A
#
# COMPACT_ATOMS: atom_id res chain seq x y z
N MET A 1 -48.97 -28.23 -37.22
CA MET A 1 -47.53 -27.94 -36.97
C MET A 1 -47.45 -27.06 -35.73
N GLY A 2 -47.02 -27.66 -34.62
CA GLY A 2 -47.44 -27.27 -33.27
C GLY A 2 -46.50 -26.32 -32.53
N ARG A 3 -47.10 -25.60 -31.57
CA ARG A 3 -46.50 -24.67 -30.59
C ARG A 3 -45.17 -25.16 -29.97
N ALA A 4 -44.94 -26.47 -29.91
CA ALA A 4 -43.69 -27.06 -29.45
C ALA A 4 -42.44 -26.61 -30.24
N ARG A 5 -42.55 -26.35 -31.56
CA ARG A 5 -41.40 -25.87 -32.37
C ARG A 5 -41.01 -24.44 -32.02
N TRP A 6 -41.96 -23.59 -31.63
CA TRP A 6 -41.68 -22.20 -31.26
C TRP A 6 -41.00 -22.06 -29.89
N ILE A 7 -41.34 -22.92 -28.94
CA ILE A 7 -40.71 -22.94 -27.61
C ILE A 7 -39.23 -23.35 -27.73
N ALA A 8 -38.93 -24.37 -28.53
CA ALA A 8 -37.55 -24.83 -28.74
C ALA A 8 -36.65 -23.74 -29.37
N VAL A 9 -37.18 -22.96 -30.32
CA VAL A 9 -36.46 -21.85 -30.95
C VAL A 9 -36.21 -20.70 -29.97
N GLY A 10 -37.18 -20.38 -29.11
CA GLY A 10 -37.04 -19.34 -28.08
C GLY A 10 -35.94 -19.65 -27.06
N VAL A 11 -35.90 -20.88 -26.53
CA VAL A 11 -34.88 -21.30 -25.56
C VAL A 11 -33.48 -21.28 -26.17
N LEU A 12 -33.34 -21.69 -27.44
CA LEU A 12 -32.06 -21.67 -28.14
C LEU A 12 -31.52 -20.24 -28.32
N LEU A 13 -32.39 -19.28 -28.68
CA LEU A 13 -32.00 -17.88 -28.81
C LEU A 13 -31.54 -17.26 -27.49
N VAL A 14 -32.25 -17.54 -26.39
CA VAL A 14 -31.83 -17.05 -25.05
C VAL A 14 -30.48 -17.63 -24.65
N ALA A 15 -30.23 -18.93 -24.90
CA ALA A 15 -28.95 -19.55 -24.61
C ALA A 15 -27.81 -18.95 -25.45
N ILE A 16 -28.04 -18.69 -26.74
CA ILE A 16 -27.04 -18.07 -27.63
C ILE A 16 -26.70 -16.64 -27.15
N VAL A 17 -27.70 -15.84 -26.80
CA VAL A 17 -27.48 -14.47 -26.29
C VAL A 17 -26.76 -14.50 -24.94
N ALA A 18 -27.11 -15.42 -24.04
CA ALA A 18 -26.43 -15.58 -22.76
C ALA A 18 -24.95 -15.98 -22.94
N VAL A 19 -24.66 -16.93 -23.83
CA VAL A 19 -23.28 -17.35 -24.14
C VAL A 19 -22.51 -16.23 -24.84
N ALA A 20 -23.13 -15.50 -25.77
CA ALA A 20 -22.49 -14.37 -26.45
C ALA A 20 -22.20 -13.21 -25.48
N GLY A 21 -23.14 -12.89 -24.59
CA GLY A 21 -22.97 -11.89 -23.54
C GLY A 21 -21.89 -12.28 -22.53
N TRP A 22 -21.87 -13.54 -22.09
CA TRP A 22 -20.81 -14.08 -21.22
C TRP A 22 -19.44 -14.02 -21.90
N ARG A 23 -19.37 -14.39 -23.19
CA ARG A 23 -18.11 -14.37 -23.95
C ARG A 23 -17.63 -12.94 -24.27
N MET A 24 -18.53 -11.98 -24.46
CA MET A 24 -18.16 -10.57 -24.60
C MET A 24 -17.69 -9.98 -23.27
N ARG A 25 -18.33 -10.33 -22.15
CA ARG A 25 -17.89 -9.91 -20.81
C ARG A 25 -16.53 -10.50 -20.42
N ASN A 26 -16.24 -11.74 -20.81
CA ASN A 26 -14.94 -12.39 -20.57
C ASN A 26 -13.86 -12.08 -21.62
N ARG A 27 -14.19 -11.51 -22.79
CA ARG A 27 -13.20 -11.11 -23.81
C ARG A 27 -12.44 -9.83 -23.44
N GLY A 28 -12.90 -9.06 -22.46
CA GLY A 28 -12.20 -7.89 -21.94
C GLY A 28 -10.91 -8.22 -21.16
N SER A 29 -10.71 -9.49 -20.79
CA SER A 29 -9.57 -9.94 -19.98
C SER A 29 -8.58 -10.80 -20.78
N ALA A 30 -8.48 -10.59 -22.10
CA ALA A 30 -7.33 -11.10 -22.84
C ALA A 30 -6.09 -10.42 -22.27
N ALA A 31 -5.43 -11.10 -21.33
CA ALA A 31 -4.24 -10.64 -20.65
C ALA A 31 -3.27 -10.08 -21.69
N ARG A 32 -3.03 -8.77 -21.67
CA ARG A 32 -1.97 -8.17 -22.50
C ARG A 32 -0.70 -8.96 -22.23
N PRO A 33 0.05 -9.35 -23.28
CA PRO A 33 1.27 -10.11 -23.10
C PRO A 33 2.17 -9.37 -22.09
N PRO A 34 2.67 -10.06 -21.04
CA PRO A 34 3.40 -9.43 -19.95
C PRO A 34 4.70 -8.72 -20.39
N ALA A 35 5.16 -8.94 -21.62
CA ALA A 35 6.42 -8.42 -22.14
C ALA A 35 6.40 -6.92 -22.51
N GLU A 36 5.25 -6.28 -22.70
CA GLU A 36 5.20 -4.85 -23.09
C GLU A 36 4.82 -3.89 -21.95
N ARG A 37 4.46 -4.42 -20.76
CA ARG A 37 4.39 -3.62 -19.53
C ARG A 37 5.77 -3.57 -18.85
N GLY A 38 6.81 -3.26 -19.62
CA GLY A 38 8.06 -2.81 -19.01
C GLY A 38 7.72 -1.66 -18.08
N ALA A 39 7.96 -1.85 -16.78
CA ALA A 39 7.67 -0.84 -15.77
C ALA A 39 8.25 0.49 -16.28
N ARG A 40 7.40 1.49 -16.49
CA ARG A 40 7.88 2.85 -16.72
C ARG A 40 8.44 3.31 -15.40
N LEU A 41 9.68 2.92 -15.12
CA LEU A 41 10.50 3.53 -14.10
C LEU A 41 10.46 5.04 -14.35
N ALA A 42 10.43 5.81 -13.27
CA ALA A 42 10.38 7.25 -13.37
C ALA A 42 11.50 7.75 -14.32
N PRO A 43 11.25 8.81 -15.11
CA PRO A 43 12.33 9.47 -15.83
C PRO A 43 13.45 9.81 -14.84
N THR A 44 14.70 9.61 -15.26
CA THR A 44 15.88 9.78 -14.39
C THR A 44 15.84 11.13 -13.68
N GLY A 45 15.97 11.10 -12.35
CA GLY A 45 15.93 12.30 -11.51
C GLY A 45 14.75 12.33 -10.53
N LEU A 46 14.81 13.26 -9.57
CA LEU A 46 13.74 13.45 -8.58
C LEU A 46 12.88 14.66 -8.93
N ASP A 47 11.57 14.48 -8.99
CA ASP A 47 10.59 15.57 -9.07
C ASP A 47 10.18 15.99 -7.66
N THR A 48 10.97 16.89 -7.07
CA THR A 48 10.72 17.43 -5.73
C THR A 48 9.39 18.18 -5.62
N ARG A 49 8.86 18.71 -6.72
CA ARG A 49 7.55 19.39 -6.73
C ARG A 49 6.42 18.38 -6.63
N ALA A 50 6.46 17.33 -7.45
CA ALA A 50 5.47 16.26 -7.41
C ALA A 50 5.47 15.57 -6.03
N PHE A 51 6.63 15.32 -5.45
CA PHE A 51 6.76 14.75 -4.10
C PHE A 51 6.07 15.63 -3.04
N ARG A 52 6.36 16.94 -3.03
CA ARG A 52 5.74 17.86 -2.06
C ARG A 52 4.23 17.95 -2.24
N ALA A 53 3.74 17.93 -3.48
CA ALA A 53 2.32 17.92 -3.78
C ALA A 53 1.63 16.64 -3.27
N GLN A 54 2.24 15.47 -3.51
CA GLN A 54 1.74 14.19 -3.00
C GLN A 54 1.72 14.18 -1.46
N ARG A 55 2.81 14.62 -0.82
CA ARG A 55 2.88 14.73 0.65
C ARG A 55 1.79 15.63 1.21
N ALA A 56 1.59 16.82 0.62
CA ALA A 56 0.55 17.74 1.04
C ALA A 56 -0.86 17.11 0.95
N ALA A 57 -1.14 16.37 -0.13
CA ALA A 57 -2.41 15.66 -0.28
C ALA A 57 -2.61 14.52 0.74
N THR A 58 -1.54 13.80 1.11
CA THR A 58 -1.60 12.79 2.17
C THR A 58 -1.84 13.43 3.55
N LEU A 59 -1.13 14.51 3.86
CA LEU A 59 -1.34 15.26 5.12
C LEU A 59 -2.76 15.84 5.21
N GLU A 60 -3.30 16.35 4.11
CA GLU A 60 -4.66 16.88 4.10
C GLU A 60 -5.70 15.78 4.39
N ARG A 61 -5.56 14.59 3.81
CA ARG A 61 -6.44 13.45 4.16
C ARG A 61 -6.27 12.98 5.59
N ALA A 62 -5.06 13.02 6.13
CA ALA A 62 -4.80 12.72 7.53
C ALA A 62 -5.51 13.73 8.46
N ARG A 63 -5.47 15.03 8.14
CA ARG A 63 -6.21 16.06 8.89
C ARG A 63 -7.71 15.87 8.77
N GLN A 64 -8.20 15.51 7.58
CA GLN A 64 -9.61 15.19 7.38
C GLN A 64 -10.05 14.00 8.21
N LEU A 65 -9.21 12.96 8.31
CA LEU A 65 -9.43 11.82 9.19
C LEU A 65 -9.52 12.28 10.64
N ALA A 66 -8.55 13.06 11.11
CA ALA A 66 -8.48 13.54 12.48
C ALA A 66 -9.60 14.52 12.87
N ALA A 67 -10.09 15.29 11.89
CA ALA A 67 -11.22 16.22 12.10
C ALA A 67 -12.58 15.52 12.12
N ARG A 68 -12.67 14.21 11.84
CA ARG A 68 -13.94 13.49 11.89
C ARG A 68 -14.46 13.51 13.33
N PRO A 69 -15.74 13.87 13.55
CA PRO A 69 -16.30 13.75 14.87
C PRO A 69 -16.19 12.28 15.29
N SER A 70 -15.42 12.03 16.35
CA SER A 70 -15.31 10.70 16.94
C SER A 70 -16.74 10.25 17.23
N PRO A 71 -17.19 9.11 16.70
CA PRO A 71 -18.51 8.59 17.00
C PRO A 71 -18.47 8.30 18.49
N VAL A 72 -18.93 9.24 19.31
CA VAL A 72 -18.90 9.16 20.77
C VAL A 72 -19.55 7.84 21.12
N SER A 73 -18.75 6.81 21.35
CA SER A 73 -19.25 5.53 21.77
C SER A 73 -19.77 5.78 23.18
N PRO A 74 -21.08 5.70 23.45
CA PRO A 74 -21.53 5.63 24.81
C PRO A 74 -20.80 4.43 25.43
N LYS A 75 -19.97 4.68 26.46
CA LYS A 75 -19.03 3.75 27.11
C LYS A 75 -19.67 2.47 27.70
N THR A 76 -20.90 2.11 27.33
CA THR A 76 -21.75 1.19 28.08
C THR A 76 -22.78 0.48 27.21
N SER A 77 -22.39 -0.16 26.12
CA SER A 77 -23.22 -1.22 25.54
C SER A 77 -22.39 -2.46 25.23
N PRO A 78 -22.47 -3.52 26.07
CA PRO A 78 -21.88 -4.80 25.72
C PRO A 78 -22.51 -5.26 24.41
N ALA A 79 -21.65 -5.43 23.40
CA ALA A 79 -22.01 -5.83 22.06
C ALA A 79 -22.78 -7.17 22.11
N THR A 80 -24.10 -7.07 22.12
CA THR A 80 -24.98 -8.22 21.95
C THR A 80 -25.13 -8.41 20.44
N ALA A 81 -24.09 -8.91 19.79
CA ALA A 81 -24.08 -9.21 18.37
C ALA A 81 -24.92 -10.47 18.10
N ALA A 82 -26.23 -10.27 17.95
CA ALA A 82 -27.17 -11.31 17.55
C ALA A 82 -27.21 -11.44 16.02
N GLY A 83 -26.84 -12.62 15.52
CA GLY A 83 -27.48 -13.22 14.35
C GLY A 83 -27.10 -12.69 12.96
N SER A 84 -25.87 -12.90 12.52
CA SER A 84 -25.59 -13.12 11.09
C SER A 84 -24.47 -14.16 10.94
N SER A 85 -24.81 -15.30 10.36
CA SER A 85 -23.93 -16.44 10.06
C SER A 85 -22.96 -16.05 8.93
N SER A 86 -21.74 -16.56 8.78
CA SER A 86 -20.92 -17.50 9.54
C SER A 86 -19.58 -17.59 8.83
N VAL A 87 -18.68 -16.65 9.10
CA VAL A 87 -17.24 -16.94 9.07
C VAL A 87 -16.71 -16.39 10.37
N ARG A 88 -16.84 -17.19 11.44
CA ARG A 88 -16.28 -16.84 12.73
C ARG A 88 -14.76 -16.94 12.58
N TRP A 89 -14.10 -15.79 12.43
CA TRP A 89 -12.65 -15.77 12.32
C TRP A 89 -12.05 -16.34 13.63
N PRO A 90 -11.03 -17.22 13.57
CA PRO A 90 -10.52 -17.91 14.77
C PRO A 90 -10.02 -16.98 15.88
N LYS A 91 -9.80 -15.70 15.56
CA LYS A 91 -9.23 -14.67 16.44
C LYS A 91 -10.13 -13.44 16.62
N GLN A 92 -11.37 -13.47 16.15
CA GLN A 92 -12.29 -12.33 16.29
C GLN A 92 -12.67 -12.12 17.76
N GLY A 93 -12.58 -10.88 18.24
CA GLY A 93 -12.95 -10.53 19.61
C GLY A 93 -11.89 -10.82 20.67
N LEU A 94 -10.61 -10.99 20.27
CA LEU A 94 -9.49 -11.08 21.21
C LEU A 94 -9.12 -9.72 21.84
N GLY A 95 -9.69 -8.63 21.33
CA GLY A 95 -9.36 -7.26 21.73
C GLY A 95 -8.19 -6.68 20.93
N PRO A 96 -7.89 -5.38 21.08
CA PRO A 96 -6.79 -4.74 20.38
C PRO A 96 -5.43 -5.31 20.83
N LEU A 97 -4.41 -5.16 19.98
CA LEU A 97 -3.03 -5.39 20.38
C LEU A 97 -2.52 -4.11 21.03
N PRO A 98 -2.23 -4.09 22.34
CA PRO A 98 -1.83 -2.85 23.01
C PRO A 98 -0.58 -2.24 22.36
N GLU A 99 -0.68 -0.95 22.04
CA GLU A 99 0.40 -0.13 21.48
C GLU A 99 0.92 -0.58 20.10
N ALA A 100 0.23 -1.47 19.39
CA ALA A 100 0.74 -1.97 18.11
C ALA A 100 0.79 -0.85 17.07
N GLY A 101 -0.15 0.10 17.09
CA GLY A 101 -0.10 1.32 16.29
C GLY A 101 0.93 2.31 16.82
N ALA A 102 0.95 2.58 18.12
CA ALA A 102 1.88 3.52 18.75
C ALA A 102 3.36 3.14 18.51
N LYS A 103 3.69 1.85 18.47
CA LYS A 103 5.03 1.34 18.14
C LYS A 103 5.45 1.64 16.70
N LEU A 104 4.50 1.91 15.80
CA LEU A 104 4.78 2.36 14.43
C LEU A 104 5.01 3.88 14.34
N LEU A 105 4.71 4.63 15.41
CA LEU A 105 4.94 6.07 15.49
C LEU A 105 6.32 6.43 16.08
N ALA A 106 7.03 5.48 16.73
CA ALA A 106 8.32 5.73 17.38
C ALA A 106 9.38 4.65 17.03
N PRO A 107 10.30 4.91 16.07
CA PRO A 107 10.35 6.09 15.19
C PRO A 107 9.15 6.12 14.24
N CYS A 108 8.84 7.30 13.68
CA CYS A 108 7.69 7.45 12.77
C CYS A 108 7.93 6.65 11.47
N VAL A 109 7.45 5.41 11.41
CA VAL A 109 7.57 4.55 10.23
C VAL A 109 6.49 4.85 9.20
N LEU A 110 5.43 5.56 9.61
CA LEU A 110 4.28 5.90 8.75
C LEU A 110 4.61 6.95 7.68
N GLY A 111 5.69 7.72 7.84
CA GLY A 111 6.12 8.76 6.91
C GLY A 111 6.62 10.02 7.63
N PRO A 112 6.36 11.23 7.11
CA PRO A 112 6.73 12.49 7.74
C PRO A 112 6.38 12.54 9.22
N ALA A 113 7.25 13.11 10.06
CA ALA A 113 6.94 13.33 11.49
C ALA A 113 5.62 14.09 11.68
N GLU A 114 5.32 15.03 10.78
CA GLU A 114 4.05 15.75 10.74
C GLU A 114 2.84 14.83 10.50
N LEU A 115 2.97 13.79 9.66
CA LEU A 115 1.90 12.83 9.43
C LEU A 115 1.64 12.03 10.70
N CYS A 116 2.69 11.48 11.33
CA CYS A 116 2.55 10.78 12.60
C CYS A 116 1.94 11.65 13.69
N ALA A 117 2.37 12.90 13.82
CA ALA A 117 1.78 13.85 14.77
C ALA A 117 0.31 14.14 14.45
N THR A 118 -0.06 14.23 13.17
CA THR A 118 -1.43 14.50 12.73
C THR A 118 -2.38 13.35 13.07
N ILE A 119 -1.93 12.10 13.04
CA ILE A 119 -2.77 10.91 13.30
C ILE A 119 -2.51 10.23 14.65
N ALA A 120 -1.76 10.89 15.55
CA ALA A 120 -1.30 10.28 16.79
C ALA A 120 -2.46 9.90 17.73
N ASP A 121 -3.45 10.78 17.84
CA ASP A 121 -4.63 10.57 18.69
C ASP A 121 -5.50 9.44 18.13
N GLU A 122 -5.66 9.37 16.82
CA GLU A 122 -6.40 8.31 16.12
C GLU A 122 -5.70 6.96 16.30
N VAL A 123 -4.37 6.93 16.24
CA VAL A 123 -3.60 5.72 16.51
C VAL A 123 -3.82 5.27 17.96
N ALA A 124 -3.85 6.19 18.92
CA ALA A 124 -4.13 5.87 20.32
C ALA A 124 -5.58 5.36 20.52
N GLU A 125 -6.56 5.93 19.82
CA GLU A 125 -7.95 5.44 19.82
C GLU A 125 -8.05 4.02 19.24
N CYS A 126 -7.36 3.75 18.13
CA CYS A 126 -7.29 2.41 17.54
C CYS A 126 -6.67 1.39 18.52
N ASP A 127 -5.52 1.72 19.11
CA ASP A 127 -4.88 0.88 20.13
C ASP A 127 -5.76 0.71 21.39
N GLY A 128 -6.64 1.68 21.67
CA GLY A 128 -7.67 1.65 22.69
C GLY A 128 -8.89 0.78 22.35
N GLY A 129 -8.96 0.22 21.14
CA GLY A 129 -10.03 -0.68 20.70
C GLY A 129 -11.10 -0.02 19.83
N ASP A 130 -10.88 1.17 19.26
CA ASP A 130 -11.77 1.70 18.23
C ASP A 130 -11.44 1.08 16.86
N ALA A 131 -12.21 0.06 16.48
CA ALA A 131 -12.00 -0.62 15.21
C ALA A 131 -12.29 0.25 13.97
N LEU A 132 -13.20 1.23 14.06
CA LEU A 132 -13.49 2.13 12.95
C LEU A 132 -12.30 3.07 12.69
N THR A 133 -11.68 3.54 13.76
CA THR A 133 -10.46 4.34 13.67
C THR A 133 -9.30 3.51 13.13
N CYS A 134 -9.12 2.26 13.58
CA CYS A 134 -8.15 1.34 12.97
C CYS A 134 -8.39 1.16 11.47
N MET A 135 -9.64 0.95 11.05
CA MET A 135 -9.99 0.82 9.63
C MET A 135 -9.64 2.07 8.82
N ALA A 136 -9.93 3.25 9.37
CA ALA A 136 -9.69 4.51 8.68
C ALA A 136 -8.20 4.81 8.51
N ILE A 137 -7.37 4.52 9.53
CA ILE A 137 -5.90 4.63 9.42
C ILE A 137 -5.36 3.62 8.40
N GLY A 138 -5.84 2.36 8.47
CA GLY A 138 -5.47 1.33 7.49
C GLY A 138 -5.80 1.76 6.06
N GLN A 139 -6.96 2.37 5.84
CA GLN A 139 -7.35 2.87 4.51
C GLN A 139 -6.49 4.04 4.05
N LEU A 140 -6.22 5.02 4.93
CA LEU A 140 -5.33 6.15 4.65
C LEU A 140 -3.95 5.67 4.13
N LEU A 141 -3.38 4.68 4.81
CA LEU A 141 -2.08 4.09 4.48
C LEU A 141 -2.13 3.16 3.26
N ALA A 142 -3.29 2.56 2.95
CA ALA A 142 -3.47 1.75 1.75
C ALA A 142 -3.61 2.61 0.49
N ASP A 143 -4.11 3.83 0.60
CA ASP A 143 -4.47 4.65 -0.56
C ASP A 143 -3.33 5.54 -1.07
N THR A 144 -2.46 6.11 -0.23
CA THR A 144 -1.48 7.09 -0.77
C THR A 144 -0.21 7.39 0.03
N PRO A 145 0.97 7.09 -0.55
CA PRO A 145 1.21 5.96 -1.44
C PRO A 145 0.93 4.64 -0.68
N PRO A 146 0.50 3.56 -1.35
CA PRO A 146 0.18 2.31 -0.65
C PRO A 146 1.36 1.78 0.18
N ARG A 147 1.13 1.57 1.48
CA ARG A 147 2.07 1.00 2.46
C ARG A 147 1.57 -0.37 2.94
N PRO A 148 1.67 -1.44 2.12
CA PRO A 148 1.03 -2.72 2.39
C PRO A 148 1.36 -3.30 3.76
N LEU A 149 2.63 -3.23 4.16
CA LEU A 149 3.09 -3.82 5.42
C LEU A 149 2.45 -3.15 6.63
N ILE A 150 2.45 -1.83 6.63
CA ILE A 150 2.00 -1.02 7.75
C ILE A 150 0.48 -1.02 7.84
N ALA A 151 -0.24 -0.78 6.74
CA ALA A 151 -1.70 -0.75 6.76
C ALA A 151 -2.31 -2.10 7.15
N SER A 152 -1.64 -3.21 6.82
CA SER A 152 -2.09 -4.55 7.23
C SER A 152 -2.16 -4.72 8.76
N VAL A 153 -1.31 -4.01 9.52
CA VAL A 153 -1.34 -4.04 11.00
C VAL A 153 -2.65 -3.45 11.51
N PHE A 154 -3.07 -2.31 10.96
CA PHE A 154 -4.31 -1.64 11.34
C PHE A 154 -5.55 -2.43 10.94
N PHE A 155 -5.57 -3.02 9.74
CA PHE A 155 -6.68 -3.92 9.33
C PHE A 155 -6.74 -5.18 10.21
N TYR A 156 -5.59 -5.73 10.59
CA TYR A 156 -5.54 -6.86 11.51
C TYR A 156 -6.04 -6.49 12.90
N GLN A 157 -5.66 -5.32 13.43
CA GLN A 157 -6.18 -4.80 14.70
C GLN A 157 -7.70 -4.65 14.67
N ALA A 158 -8.26 -4.00 13.64
CA ALA A 158 -9.71 -3.87 13.48
C ALA A 158 -10.42 -5.24 13.51
N CYS A 159 -9.84 -6.24 12.84
CA CYS A 159 -10.36 -7.60 12.88
C CYS A 159 -10.31 -8.23 14.29
N LEU A 160 -9.22 -8.05 15.03
CA LEU A 160 -9.09 -8.58 16.40
C LEU A 160 -10.11 -7.95 17.36
N ILE A 161 -10.41 -6.66 17.19
CA ILE A 161 -11.44 -5.94 17.95
C ILE A 161 -12.85 -6.41 17.58
N GLY A 162 -13.02 -7.00 16.40
CA GLY A 162 -14.25 -7.66 15.96
C GLY A 162 -14.96 -6.99 14.79
N ASP A 163 -14.35 -5.97 14.17
CA ASP A 163 -14.92 -5.31 13.01
C ASP A 163 -14.91 -6.22 11.77
N PRO A 164 -16.07 -6.46 11.15
CA PRO A 164 -16.18 -7.38 10.03
C PRO A 164 -15.49 -6.85 8.77
N ALA A 165 -15.44 -5.54 8.56
CA ALA A 165 -14.77 -4.95 7.40
C ALA A 165 -13.24 -5.09 7.51
N GLY A 166 -12.68 -4.93 8.71
CA GLY A 166 -11.27 -5.20 8.99
C GLY A 166 -10.90 -6.66 8.79
N CYS A 167 -11.76 -7.59 9.26
CA CYS A 167 -11.54 -9.00 8.98
C CYS A 167 -11.61 -9.33 7.50
N GLN A 168 -12.59 -8.78 6.77
CA GLN A 168 -12.68 -8.98 5.32
C GLN A 168 -11.45 -8.41 4.61
N ARG A 169 -11.05 -7.17 4.93
CA ARG A 169 -9.89 -6.53 4.29
C ARG A 169 -8.60 -7.31 4.56
N TYR A 170 -8.41 -7.80 5.79
CA TYR A 170 -7.26 -8.64 6.12
C TYR A 170 -7.33 -10.02 5.46
N ALA A 171 -8.54 -10.56 5.23
CA ALA A 171 -8.75 -11.79 4.48
C ALA A 171 -8.35 -11.64 3.01
N ASP A 172 -8.73 -10.52 2.39
CA ASP A 172 -8.42 -10.21 0.98
C ASP A 172 -6.91 -10.13 0.71
N LEU A 173 -6.12 -9.89 1.77
CA LEU A 173 -4.65 -9.93 1.71
C LEU A 173 -4.07 -11.35 1.71
N LYS A 174 -4.84 -12.37 2.12
CA LYS A 174 -4.34 -13.75 2.17
C LYS A 174 -4.43 -14.40 0.78
N PRO A 175 -3.40 -15.15 0.37
CA PRO A 175 -3.47 -15.93 -0.85
C PRO A 175 -4.44 -17.13 -0.70
N PRO A 176 -5.11 -17.54 -1.79
CA PRO A 176 -5.10 -16.90 -3.10
C PRO A 176 -6.05 -15.69 -3.15
N SER A 177 -5.53 -14.52 -3.51
CA SER A 177 -6.35 -13.38 -3.94
C SER A 177 -6.26 -13.30 -5.45
N ASN A 178 -7.41 -13.27 -6.12
CA ASN A 178 -7.52 -13.19 -7.57
C ASN A 178 -7.69 -11.74 -8.07
N VAL A 179 -7.60 -10.76 -7.17
CA VAL A 179 -7.70 -9.34 -7.53
C VAL A 179 -6.49 -8.95 -8.38
N ALA A 180 -6.75 -8.26 -9.48
CA ALA A 180 -5.70 -7.78 -10.37
C ALA A 180 -4.91 -6.66 -9.69
N CYS A 181 -3.62 -6.53 -10.01
CA CYS A 181 -2.76 -5.57 -9.32
C CYS A 181 -3.19 -4.11 -9.55
N ASP A 182 -3.69 -3.78 -10.73
CA ASP A 182 -4.20 -2.46 -11.08
C ASP A 182 -5.54 -2.11 -10.39
N GLU A 183 -6.32 -3.12 -9.99
CA GLU A 183 -7.54 -2.92 -9.19
C GLU A 183 -7.23 -2.68 -7.71
N ASP A 184 -6.21 -3.34 -7.16
CA ASP A 184 -5.78 -3.18 -5.77
C ASP A 184 -4.24 -3.24 -5.63
N PRO A 185 -3.55 -2.10 -5.82
CA PRO A 185 -2.10 -2.02 -5.68
C PRO A 185 -1.61 -2.42 -4.28
N PHE A 186 -2.41 -2.15 -3.24
CA PHE A 186 -2.10 -2.52 -1.87
C PHE A 186 -2.06 -4.05 -1.71
N ALA A 187 -3.11 -4.75 -2.15
CA ALA A 187 -3.13 -6.22 -2.13
C ALA A 187 -2.02 -6.82 -3.01
N CYS A 188 -1.73 -6.20 -4.16
CA CYS A 188 -0.61 -6.58 -5.01
C CYS A 188 0.73 -6.52 -4.26
N GLY A 189 1.04 -5.39 -3.64
CA GLY A 189 2.27 -5.19 -2.87
C GLY A 189 2.42 -6.16 -1.71
N TRP A 190 1.31 -6.43 -1.01
CA TRP A 190 1.31 -7.43 0.07
C TRP A 190 1.57 -8.85 -0.44
N ARG A 191 0.94 -9.27 -1.55
CA ARG A 191 1.21 -10.56 -2.19
C ARG A 191 2.65 -10.69 -2.63
N ALA A 192 3.19 -9.63 -3.26
CA ALA A 192 4.59 -9.57 -3.67
C ALA A 192 5.51 -9.83 -2.48
N TYR A 193 5.32 -9.09 -1.38
CA TYR A 193 6.12 -9.27 -0.16
C TYR A 193 6.02 -10.68 0.43
N ARG A 194 4.81 -11.23 0.55
CA ARG A 194 4.58 -12.55 1.15
C ARG A 194 5.15 -13.70 0.32
N SER A 195 5.11 -13.57 -1.01
CA SER A 195 5.62 -14.58 -1.94
C SER A 195 7.11 -14.42 -2.25
N ARG A 196 7.68 -13.23 -2.01
CA ARG A 196 9.01 -12.80 -2.48
C ARG A 196 9.16 -12.93 -4.00
N ASP A 197 8.07 -12.80 -4.75
CA ASP A 197 8.06 -12.86 -6.20
C ASP A 197 8.51 -11.51 -6.78
N ALA A 198 9.67 -11.52 -7.45
CA ALA A 198 10.22 -10.32 -8.06
C ALA A 198 9.30 -9.72 -9.13
N ALA A 199 8.60 -10.53 -9.93
CA ALA A 199 7.71 -10.02 -10.97
C ALA A 199 6.49 -9.31 -10.37
N LEU A 200 5.95 -9.83 -9.26
CA LEU A 200 4.89 -9.13 -8.53
C LEU A 200 5.39 -7.84 -7.89
N HIS A 201 6.64 -7.81 -7.41
CA HIS A 201 7.22 -6.56 -6.92
C HIS A 201 7.41 -5.53 -8.04
N GLU A 202 7.81 -5.92 -9.25
CA GLU A 202 7.90 -5.01 -10.40
C GLU A 202 6.54 -4.38 -10.72
N GLU A 203 5.50 -5.22 -10.80
CA GLU A 203 4.15 -4.76 -11.09
C GLU A 203 3.66 -3.82 -9.97
N ALA A 204 3.80 -4.20 -8.71
CA ALA A 204 3.43 -3.36 -7.56
C ALA A 204 4.22 -2.04 -7.53
N CYS A 205 5.53 -2.06 -7.77
CA CYS A 205 6.34 -0.84 -7.84
C CYS A 205 5.87 0.09 -8.97
N SER A 206 5.56 -0.45 -10.15
CA SER A 206 5.01 0.32 -11.27
C SER A 206 3.65 0.95 -10.99
N LEU A 207 2.92 0.41 -10.01
CA LEU A 207 1.63 0.90 -9.52
C LEU A 207 1.75 1.82 -8.29
N GLY A 208 2.97 2.24 -7.93
CA GLY A 208 3.19 3.20 -6.86
C GLY A 208 3.36 2.60 -5.46
N VAL A 209 3.57 1.29 -5.33
CA VAL A 209 3.85 0.64 -4.04
C VAL A 209 5.33 0.81 -3.69
N ALA A 210 5.64 1.82 -2.89
CA ALA A 210 7.02 2.21 -2.58
C ALA A 210 7.84 1.08 -1.92
N ASP A 211 7.23 0.30 -1.02
CA ASP A 211 7.88 -0.84 -0.35
C ASP A 211 8.37 -1.90 -1.35
N SER A 212 7.65 -2.07 -2.46
CA SER A 212 8.06 -3.03 -3.50
C SER A 212 9.26 -2.52 -4.30
N CYS A 213 9.35 -1.22 -4.55
CA CYS A 213 10.53 -0.63 -5.18
C CYS A 213 11.79 -0.82 -4.31
N ILE A 214 11.67 -0.65 -2.99
CA ILE A 214 12.78 -0.92 -2.06
C ILE A 214 13.21 -2.38 -2.09
N PHE A 215 12.25 -3.31 -2.13
CA PHE A 215 12.57 -4.74 -2.24
C PHE A 215 13.35 -5.07 -3.53
N LEU A 216 12.96 -4.46 -4.66
CA LEU A 216 13.64 -4.66 -5.94
C LEU A 216 15.05 -4.06 -5.95
N PHE A 217 15.24 -2.90 -5.31
CA PHE A 217 16.56 -2.29 -5.17
C PHE A 217 17.60 -3.26 -4.59
N GLU A 218 17.21 -4.00 -3.54
CA GLU A 218 18.09 -4.99 -2.89
C GLU A 218 18.51 -6.13 -3.84
N SER A 219 17.59 -6.58 -4.69
CA SER A 219 17.89 -7.64 -5.67
C SER A 219 18.61 -7.13 -6.92
N ALA A 220 18.55 -5.82 -7.20
CA ALA A 220 19.16 -5.18 -8.35
C ALA A 220 20.59 -4.65 -8.11
N LYS A 221 21.26 -4.97 -7.00
CA LYS A 221 22.62 -4.45 -6.67
C LYS A 221 23.66 -4.67 -7.77
N ALA A 222 23.56 -5.78 -8.51
CA ALA A 222 24.46 -6.08 -9.63
C ALA A 222 24.16 -5.29 -10.92
N ALA A 223 23.07 -4.51 -10.95
CA ALA A 223 22.64 -3.67 -12.06
C ALA A 223 22.44 -2.21 -11.58
N PRO A 224 23.52 -1.42 -11.44
CA PRO A 224 23.50 -0.11 -10.77
C PRO A 224 22.45 0.87 -11.32
N GLU A 225 22.25 0.90 -12.64
CA GLU A 225 21.24 1.75 -13.28
C GLU A 225 19.83 1.39 -12.85
N ARG A 226 19.50 0.09 -12.82
CA ARG A 226 18.19 -0.41 -12.41
C ARG A 226 17.98 -0.23 -10.90
N SER A 227 19.01 -0.50 -10.10
CA SER A 227 19.03 -0.25 -8.66
C SER A 227 18.77 1.22 -8.33
N ARG A 228 19.43 2.15 -9.04
CA ARG A 228 19.20 3.59 -8.92
C ARG A 228 17.75 3.95 -9.25
N ALA A 229 17.22 3.45 -10.36
CA ALA A 229 15.85 3.76 -10.79
C ALA A 229 14.79 3.29 -9.77
N TYR A 230 15.01 2.16 -9.09
CA TYR A 230 14.12 1.74 -7.99
C TYR A 230 14.20 2.67 -6.79
N LEU A 231 15.40 3.14 -6.42
CA LEU A 231 15.54 4.09 -5.32
C LEU A 231 14.94 5.46 -5.67
N GLU A 232 15.12 5.95 -6.89
CA GLU A 232 14.46 7.17 -7.39
C GLU A 232 12.94 7.04 -7.31
N THR A 233 12.39 5.93 -7.79
CA THR A 233 10.94 5.67 -7.74
C THR A 233 10.43 5.55 -6.30
N ALA A 234 11.12 4.77 -5.44
CA ALA A 234 10.75 4.64 -4.03
C ALA A 234 10.78 5.99 -3.30
N CYS A 235 11.80 6.80 -3.57
CA CYS A 235 11.93 8.13 -2.98
C CYS A 235 10.83 9.08 -3.47
N GLN A 236 10.54 9.08 -4.77
CA GLN A 236 9.44 9.85 -5.35
C GLN A 236 8.09 9.48 -4.73
N LEU A 237 7.91 8.20 -4.38
CA LEU A 237 6.76 7.65 -3.67
C LEU A 237 6.86 7.81 -2.14
N GLY A 238 7.65 8.74 -1.61
CA GLY A 238 7.61 9.04 -0.18
C GLY A 238 8.37 8.06 0.72
N HIS A 239 9.10 7.08 0.19
CA HIS A 239 9.79 6.10 1.03
C HIS A 239 11.09 6.69 1.60
N ALA A 240 11.06 7.08 2.89
CA ALA A 240 12.17 7.76 3.58
C ALA A 240 13.53 7.03 3.42
N MET A 241 13.57 5.72 3.67
CA MET A 241 14.79 4.92 3.47
C MET A 241 15.29 4.91 2.02
N GLY A 242 14.38 4.92 1.03
CA GLY A 242 14.76 4.96 -0.39
C GLY A 242 15.41 6.28 -0.75
N CYS A 243 14.87 7.38 -0.22
CA CYS A 243 15.46 8.71 -0.34
C CYS A 243 16.84 8.80 0.33
N MET A 244 17.00 8.26 1.54
CA MET A 244 18.29 8.26 2.23
C MET A 244 19.34 7.44 1.46
N GLU A 245 19.01 6.22 1.05
CA GLU A 245 19.91 5.36 0.28
C GLU A 245 20.32 6.00 -1.04
N LEU A 246 19.37 6.62 -1.76
CA LEU A 246 19.65 7.36 -2.98
C LEU A 246 20.61 8.52 -2.72
N GLY A 247 20.32 9.32 -1.70
CA GLY A 247 21.15 10.45 -1.29
C GLY A 247 22.59 10.04 -1.01
N ARG A 248 22.79 9.05 -0.13
CA ARG A 248 24.12 8.52 0.22
C ARG A 248 24.91 8.02 -0.98
N ARG A 249 24.24 7.35 -1.93
CA ARG A 249 24.88 6.76 -3.11
C ARG A 249 25.22 7.79 -4.20
N LEU A 250 24.55 8.94 -4.21
CA LEU A 250 24.82 10.07 -5.11
C LEU A 250 25.79 11.12 -4.52
N THR A 251 26.03 11.09 -3.20
CA THR A 251 26.93 12.03 -2.52
C THR A 251 28.36 11.95 -3.06
N PRO A 252 29.00 13.09 -3.39
CA PRO A 252 30.41 13.11 -3.75
C PRO A 252 31.29 12.47 -2.68
N GLY A 253 32.21 11.60 -3.10
CA GLY A 253 33.08 10.87 -2.17
C GLY A 253 32.45 9.60 -1.59
N CYS A 254 31.29 9.15 -2.08
CA CYS A 254 30.76 7.82 -1.79
C CYS A 254 31.83 6.75 -2.08
N ILE A 255 32.09 5.88 -1.10
CA ILE A 255 33.06 4.78 -1.19
C ILE A 255 32.30 3.48 -1.42
N THR A 256 32.52 2.84 -2.57
CA THR A 256 31.91 1.53 -2.86
C THR A 256 32.56 0.45 -2.00
N ASN A 257 31.73 -0.41 -1.41
CA ASN A 257 32.15 -1.56 -0.63
C ASN A 257 31.18 -2.75 -0.88
N ALA A 258 31.32 -3.82 -0.10
CA ALA A 258 30.49 -5.02 -0.27
C ALA A 258 28.98 -4.78 -0.07
N GLU A 259 28.59 -3.74 0.67
CA GLU A 259 27.20 -3.44 1.04
C GLU A 259 26.64 -2.22 0.27
N LEU A 260 27.51 -1.32 -0.15
CA LEU A 260 27.18 -0.04 -0.77
C LEU A 260 27.79 0.08 -2.17
N THR A 261 26.93 0.25 -3.17
CA THR A 261 27.32 0.56 -4.56
C THR A 261 27.03 2.04 -4.81
N CYS A 262 28.07 2.81 -5.12
CA CYS A 262 27.93 4.22 -5.45
C CYS A 262 27.44 4.42 -6.89
N TYR A 263 26.68 5.50 -7.10
CA TYR A 263 26.27 5.93 -8.44
C TYR A 263 27.19 7.07 -8.91
N PRO A 264 27.14 7.44 -10.21
CA PRO A 264 27.74 8.69 -10.65
C PRO A 264 27.24 9.84 -9.78
N ALA A 265 28.18 10.59 -9.20
CA ALA A 265 27.84 11.61 -8.22
C ALA A 265 26.94 12.70 -8.81
N ASP A 266 25.93 13.09 -8.05
CA ASP A 266 25.04 14.19 -8.36
C ASP A 266 24.68 14.89 -7.04
N ALA A 267 25.47 15.93 -6.69
CA ALA A 267 25.31 16.61 -5.42
C ALA A 267 23.93 17.28 -5.25
N ALA A 268 23.34 17.75 -6.36
CA ALA A 268 22.03 18.41 -6.33
C ALA A 268 20.93 17.39 -6.05
N GLN A 269 20.93 16.27 -6.77
CA GLN A 269 19.97 15.19 -6.54
C GLN A 269 20.21 14.50 -5.19
N ALA A 270 21.46 14.33 -4.75
CA ALA A 270 21.78 13.80 -3.43
C ALA A 270 21.18 14.67 -2.31
N LYS A 271 21.40 15.99 -2.38
CA LYS A 271 20.82 16.95 -1.43
C LYS A 271 19.29 16.92 -1.44
N ALA A 272 18.68 16.85 -2.62
CA ALA A 272 17.23 16.75 -2.75
C ALA A 272 16.67 15.46 -2.12
N ALA A 273 17.32 14.32 -2.39
CA ALA A 273 16.93 13.03 -1.82
C ALA A 273 17.03 13.04 -0.28
N LEU A 274 18.14 13.52 0.27
CA LEU A 274 18.32 13.63 1.72
C LEU A 274 17.28 14.55 2.36
N ALA A 275 17.01 15.72 1.76
CA ALA A 275 15.95 16.60 2.23
C ALA A 275 14.57 15.92 2.21
N MET A 276 14.26 15.15 1.17
CA MET A 276 13.03 14.35 1.10
C MET A 276 12.98 13.24 2.15
N ALA A 277 14.11 12.61 2.51
CA ALA A 277 14.18 11.62 3.58
C ALA A 277 13.86 12.24 4.95
N CYS A 278 14.43 13.42 5.23
CA CYS A 278 14.16 14.18 6.45
C CYS A 278 12.70 14.65 6.51
N ASP A 279 12.19 15.19 5.41
CA ASP A 279 10.78 15.54 5.26
C ASP A 279 9.85 14.33 5.47
N ALA A 280 10.32 13.13 5.12
CA ALA A 280 9.62 11.86 5.31
C ALA A 280 9.85 11.24 6.71
N GLY A 281 10.36 12.00 7.67
CA GLY A 281 10.41 11.62 9.09
C GLY A 281 11.63 10.80 9.50
N LEU A 282 12.60 10.60 8.61
CA LEU A 282 13.87 10.00 8.98
C LEU A 282 14.71 11.01 9.76
N ILE A 283 15.01 10.73 11.02
CA ILE A 283 15.90 11.54 11.84
C ILE A 283 17.30 10.93 11.73
N ASP A 284 18.18 11.59 10.98
CA ASP A 284 19.60 11.27 10.86
C ASP A 284 20.41 12.57 11.00
N ALA A 285 21.71 12.48 11.31
CA ALA A 285 22.61 13.63 11.35
C ALA A 285 22.62 14.43 10.04
N ALA A 286 22.33 13.77 8.91
CA ALA A 286 22.16 14.42 7.61
C ALA A 286 20.98 15.40 7.54
N CYS A 287 20.03 15.33 8.48
CA CYS A 287 18.88 16.22 8.57
C CYS A 287 19.15 17.49 9.38
N GLU A 288 20.29 17.56 10.08
CA GLU A 288 20.66 18.67 10.95
C GLU A 288 21.60 19.69 10.27
N SER A 289 22.05 19.40 9.04
CA SER A 289 23.04 20.17 8.27
C SER A 289 22.44 20.97 7.12
#